data_AF-A0A965YFU7-F1
#
_entry.id   AF-A0A965YFU7-F1
#
_cell.length_a   1.000
_cell.length_b   1.000
_cell.length_c   1.000
_cell.angle_alpha   90.00
_cell.angle_beta   90.00
_cell.angle_gamma   90.00
#
_symmetry.space_group_name_H-M   'P 1'
#
loop_
_entity.id
_entity.type
_entity.pdbx_description
1 polymer ?
#
loop_
_entity_poly.entity_id
_entity_poly.type
_entity_poly.pdbx_seq_one_letter_code
_entity_poly.pdbx_strand_id
1 'polypeptide(L)' 'LTKVRMERAYNLLSEEGCTVKEAAEKTGFSDTNYFSRVFRQYHGHSPSSLKESPADKE' A
#
# COMPACT_ATOMS: atom_id res chain seq x y z
N LEU A 1 -11.97 7.40 9.64
CA LEU A 1 -11.80 7.29 8.17
C LEU A 1 -10.52 6.57 7.74
N THR A 2 -9.35 6.85 8.35
CA THR A 2 -8.06 6.27 7.92
C THR A 2 -8.01 4.74 7.98
N LYS A 3 -8.68 4.13 8.98
CA LYS A 3 -8.77 2.68 9.16
C LYS A 3 -9.34 1.94 7.94
N VAL A 4 -10.52 2.34 7.47
CA VAL A 4 -11.19 1.76 6.29
C VAL A 4 -10.36 1.95 5.01
N ARG A 5 -9.71 3.11 4.87
CA ARG A 5 -8.83 3.38 3.71
C ARG A 5 -7.59 2.48 3.75
N MET A 6 -7.02 2.25 4.92
CA MET A 6 -5.87 1.37 5.13
C MET A 6 -6.23 -0.11 4.90
N GLU A 7 -7.38 -0.56 5.40
CA GLU A 7 -7.91 -1.91 5.10
C GLU A 7 -8.09 -2.13 3.59
N ARG A 8 -8.71 -1.19 2.89
CA ARG A 8 -8.80 -1.24 1.42
C ARG A 8 -7.44 -1.28 0.76
N ALA A 9 -6.49 -0.46 1.23
CA ALA A 9 -5.16 -0.44 0.67
C ALA A 9 -4.42 -1.77 0.85
N TYR A 10 -4.62 -2.42 2.01
CA TYR A 10 -4.07 -3.74 2.28
C TYR A 10 -4.66 -4.80 1.35
N ASN A 11 -5.98 -4.83 1.15
CA ASN A 11 -6.58 -5.74 0.16
C ASN A 11 -6.11 -5.44 -1.26
N LEU A 12 -5.96 -4.18 -1.65
CA LEU A 12 -5.43 -3.84 -2.97
C LEU A 12 -3.99 -4.33 -3.18
N LEU A 13 -3.17 -4.23 -2.14
CA LEU A 13 -1.78 -4.70 -2.17
C LEU A 13 -1.69 -6.22 -2.10
N SER A 14 -2.56 -6.87 -1.31
CA SER A 14 -2.48 -8.31 -1.01
C SER A 14 -3.34 -9.20 -1.92
N GLU A 15 -4.54 -8.75 -2.32
CA GLU A 15 -5.45 -9.47 -3.22
C GLU A 15 -5.22 -9.08 -4.68
N GLU A 16 -5.15 -7.78 -4.98
CA GLU A 16 -5.00 -7.28 -6.36
C GLU A 16 -3.53 -7.20 -6.82
N GLY A 17 -2.56 -7.27 -5.89
CA GLY A 17 -1.14 -7.08 -6.22
C GLY A 17 -0.82 -5.68 -6.76
N CYS A 18 -1.67 -4.69 -6.48
CA CYS A 18 -1.49 -3.30 -6.93
C CYS A 18 -0.16 -2.73 -6.42
N THR A 19 0.40 -1.75 -7.12
CA THR A 19 1.55 -1.00 -6.59
C THR A 19 1.14 -0.11 -5.42
N VAL A 20 2.12 0.26 -4.57
CA VAL A 20 1.93 1.27 -3.52
C VAL A 20 1.33 2.56 -4.07
N LYS A 21 1.72 2.94 -5.29
CA LYS A 21 1.20 4.10 -6.00
C LYS A 21 -0.28 3.94 -6.36
N GLU A 22 -0.65 2.82 -6.99
CA GLU A 22 -2.06 2.54 -7.30
C GLU A 22 -2.93 2.41 -6.05
N ALA A 23 -2.43 1.73 -5.01
CA ALA A 23 -3.15 1.61 -3.74
C ALA A 23 -3.38 2.99 -3.12
N ALA A 24 -2.39 3.88 -3.16
CA ALA A 24 -2.55 5.27 -2.72
C ALA A 24 -3.61 6.01 -3.54
N GLU A 25 -3.55 5.95 -4.88
CA GLU A 25 -4.53 6.61 -5.76
C GLU A 25 -5.95 6.08 -5.53
N LYS A 26 -6.14 4.75 -5.49
CA LYS A 26 -7.45 4.10 -5.26
C LYS A 26 -8.02 4.38 -3.87
N THR A 27 -7.17 4.55 -2.87
CA THR A 27 -7.61 4.87 -1.51
C THR A 27 -7.78 6.38 -1.29
N GLY A 28 -7.42 7.20 -2.29
CA GLY A 28 -7.55 8.65 -2.33
C GLY A 28 -6.45 9.39 -1.56
N PHE A 29 -5.25 8.81 -1.52
CA PHE A 29 -4.01 9.45 -1.08
C PHE A 29 -3.27 10.00 -2.30
N SER A 30 -3.11 11.32 -2.35
CA SER A 30 -2.31 11.98 -3.37
C SER A 30 -0.81 11.75 -3.18
N ASP A 31 -0.39 11.60 -1.92
CA ASP A 31 1.02 11.40 -1.56
C ASP A 31 1.31 9.95 -1.18
N THR A 32 2.05 9.25 -2.05
CA THR A 32 2.50 7.87 -1.81
C THR A 32 3.44 7.77 -0.60
N ASN A 33 4.22 8.82 -0.34
CA ASN A 33 5.12 8.88 0.83
C ASN A 33 4.33 8.99 2.14
N TYR A 34 3.30 9.84 2.16
CA TYR A 34 2.40 9.95 3.30
C TYR A 34 1.62 8.66 3.51
N PHE A 35 1.09 8.08 2.42
CA PHE A 35 0.45 6.78 2.44
C PHE A 35 1.37 5.71 3.06
N SER A 36 2.62 5.61 2.62
CA SER A 36 3.56 4.62 3.15
C SER A 36 3.83 4.80 4.64
N ARG A 37 3.93 6.05 5.10
CA ARG A 37 4.14 6.35 6.52
C ARG A 37 2.93 5.96 7.37
N VAL A 38 1.73 6.31 6.91
CA VAL A 38 0.47 5.96 7.60
C VAL A 38 0.24 4.45 7.56
N PHE A 39 0.46 3.81 6.41
CA PHE A 39 0.32 2.36 6.24
C PHE A 39 1.25 1.59 7.17
N ARG A 40 2.52 1.99 7.25
CA ARG A 40 3.47 1.39 8.18
C ARG A 40 3.08 1.62 9.64
N GLN A 41 2.54 2.79 9.98
CA GLN A 41 2.05 3.07 11.33
C GLN A 41 0.80 2.24 11.67
N TYR A 42 -0.01 1.90 10.66
CA TYR A 42 -1.26 1.15 10.82
C TYR A 42 -1.05 -0.37 10.86
N HIS A 43 -0.30 -0.90 9.90
CA HIS A 43 -0.04 -2.34 9.72
C HIS A 43 1.28 -2.81 10.36
N GLY A 44 2.14 -1.89 10.79
CA GLY A 44 3.47 -2.23 11.33
C GLY A 44 4.53 -2.53 10.26
N HIS A 45 4.12 -2.66 8.99
CA HIS A 45 4.99 -3.04 7.88
C HIS A 45 4.81 -2.10 6.68
N SER A 46 5.86 -1.93 5.88
CA SER A 46 5.84 -1.05 4.71
C SER A 46 4.96 -1.63 3.61
N PRO A 47 4.12 -0.84 2.91
CA PRO A 47 3.31 -1.35 1.82
C PRO A 47 4.17 -1.88 0.65
N SER A 48 5.41 -1.38 0.52
CA SER A 48 6.38 -1.89 -0.45
C SER A 48 6.82 -3.33 -0.16
N SER A 49 6.86 -3.76 1.11
CA SER A 49 7.20 -5.15 1.46
C SER A 49 6.09 -6.13 1.10
N LEU A 50 4.83 -5.70 1.06
CA LEU A 50 3.73 -6.55 0.62
C LEU A 50 3.81 -6.90 -0.86
N LYS A 51 4.48 -6.06 -1.65
CA LYS A 51 4.70 -6.26 -3.08
C LYS A 51 6.06 -6.90 -3.40
N GLU A 52 6.82 -7.32 -2.39
CA GLU A 52 8.12 -7.96 -2.62
C GLU A 52 7.93 -9.44 -2.98
N SER A 53 7.50 -9.70 -4.22
CA SER A 53 7.53 -10.99 -4.94
C SER A 53 7.18 -10.76 -6.43
N PRO A 54 7.89 -11.35 -7.40
CA PRO A 54 9.23 -11.02 -7.88
C PRO A 54 9.19 -10.48 -9.33
N ALA A 55 9.62 -9.25 -9.57
CA ALA A 55 9.87 -8.74 -10.91
C ALA A 55 10.89 -7.60 -10.82
N ASP A 56 12.16 -7.97 -10.65
CA ASP A 56 13.35 -7.36 -11.26
C ASP A 56 14.58 -7.77 -10.44
N LYS A 57 15.13 -8.94 -10.78
CA LYS A 57 16.57 -9.12 -10.94
C LYS A 57 16.76 -9.99 -12.18
N GLU A 58 17.28 -9.35 -13.22
CA GLU A 58 17.86 -9.87 -14.47
C GLU A 58 16.92 -10.12 -15.67
#